data_AF-A0A7W1B275-F1
#
_entry.id   AF-A0A7W1B275-F1
#
_cell.length_a   1.000
_cell.length_b   1.000
_cell.length_c   1.000
_cell.angle_alpha   90.00
_cell.angle_beta   90.00
_cell.angle_gamma   90.00
#
_symmetry.space_group_name_H-M   'P 1'
#
loop_
_entity.id
_entity.type
_entity.pdbx_description
1 polymer ?
#
loop_
_entity_poly.entity_id
_entity_poly.type
_entity_poly.pdbx_seq_one_letter_code
_entity_poly.pdbx_strand_id
1 'polypeptide(L)' 'MRPQWPFLTQLNTGDETPGAVRYGTWTSPCDIVILPNNSTPLAGAKNTKTSCLEHADLQNDAVVYGQVRTFVTG' A
#
# COMPACT_ATOMS: atom_id res chain seq x y z
N MET A 1 -3.35 -4.13 13.97
CA MET A 1 -2.50 -2.94 14.12
C MET A 1 -3.37 -1.76 14.53
N ARG A 2 -2.89 -0.81 15.35
CA ARG A 2 -3.67 0.37 15.75
C ARG A 2 -2.83 1.64 15.52
N PRO A 3 -3.37 2.69 14.88
CA PRO A 3 -2.67 3.95 14.71
C PRO A 3 -2.10 4.49 16.03
N GLN A 4 -0.98 5.22 15.93
CA GLN A 4 -0.30 5.88 17.05
C GLN A 4 0.16 4.94 18.17
N TRP A 5 0.21 3.63 17.93
CA TRP A 5 0.90 2.71 18.84
C TRP A 5 2.41 2.93 18.78
N PRO A 6 3.15 2.78 19.91
CA PRO A 6 4.59 2.98 19.96
C PRO A 6 5.35 2.25 18.84
N PHE A 7 4.91 1.03 18.51
CA PHE A 7 5.47 0.26 17.39
C PHE A 7 5.36 0.99 16.04
N LEU A 8 4.16 1.45 15.66
CA LEU A 8 3.98 2.15 14.38
C LEU A 8 4.64 3.53 14.39
N THR A 9 4.59 4.22 15.54
CA THR A 9 5.31 5.49 15.69
C THR A 9 6.80 5.29 15.45
N GLN A 10 7.42 4.27 16.06
CA GLN A 10 8.83 3.97 15.88
C GLN A 10 9.15 3.54 14.45
N LEU A 11 8.33 2.66 13.86
CA LEU A 11 8.50 2.18 12.49
C LEU A 11 8.50 3.33 11.46
N ASN A 12 7.65 4.34 11.68
CA ASN A 12 7.44 5.44 10.73
C ASN A 12 8.34 6.67 11.01
N THR A 13 9.38 6.58 11.85
CA THR A 13 10.24 7.73 12.17
C THR A 13 11.26 8.09 11.09
N GLY A 14 11.52 7.17 10.17
CA GLY A 14 12.57 7.30 9.14
C GLY A 14 12.03 7.48 7.73
N ASP A 15 12.90 7.21 6.77
CA ASP A 15 12.54 7.07 5.36
C ASP A 15 11.56 5.89 5.20
N GLU A 16 10.39 6.16 4.63
CA GLU A 16 9.36 5.14 4.39
C GLU A 16 9.77 4.16 3.27
N THR A 17 10.75 4.53 2.45
CA THR A 17 11.22 3.75 1.29
C THR A 17 12.75 3.59 1.27
N PRO A 18 13.35 2.98 2.30
CA PRO A 18 14.80 3.00 2.47
C PRO A 18 15.57 2.18 1.43
N GLY A 19 16.65 2.75 0.90
CA GLY A 19 17.58 2.06 0.02
C GLY A 19 17.22 2.12 -1.46
N ALA A 20 18.07 1.52 -2.31
CA ALA A 20 17.95 1.61 -3.77
C ALA A 20 17.06 0.51 -4.36
N VAL A 21 15.85 0.36 -3.84
CA VAL A 21 14.84 -0.58 -4.35
C VAL A 21 13.54 0.15 -4.70
N ARG A 22 12.70 -0.47 -5.52
CA ARG A 22 11.44 0.13 -5.97
C ARG A 22 10.32 -0.26 -5.00
N TYR A 23 9.63 0.73 -4.48
CA TYR A 23 8.46 0.56 -3.61
C TYR A 23 7.17 0.83 -4.37
N GLY A 24 6.14 0.02 -4.13
CA GLY A 24 4.84 0.16 -4.77
C GLY A 24 3.73 -0.21 -3.79
N THR A 25 2.65 0.57 -3.79
CA THR A 25 1.46 0.33 -2.96
C THR A 25 0.20 0.28 -3.83
N TRP A 26 -0.76 -0.54 -3.41
CA TRP A 26 -2.09 -0.63 -4.00
C TRP A 26 -3.13 -0.47 -2.89
N THR A 27 -3.98 0.53 -3.03
CA THR A 27 -4.99 0.88 -2.03
C THR A 27 -6.38 0.83 -2.66
N SER A 28 -7.40 0.51 -1.87
CA SER A 28 -8.79 0.56 -2.34
C SER A 28 -9.60 1.59 -1.57
N PRO A 29 -10.47 2.38 -2.25
CA PRO A 29 -11.42 3.23 -1.54
C PRO A 29 -12.43 2.44 -0.69
N CYS A 30 -12.62 1.14 -0.94
CA CYS A 30 -13.58 0.28 -0.25
C CYS A 30 -12.93 -0.68 0.75
N ASP A 31 -11.65 -0.47 1.06
CA ASP A 31 -11.00 -1.15 2.18
C ASP A 31 -11.65 -0.71 3.51
N ILE A 32 -12.18 -1.68 4.26
CA ILE A 32 -12.78 -1.47 5.58
C ILE A 32 -11.89 -1.96 6.73
N VAL A 33 -10.74 -2.55 6.42
CA VAL A 33 -9.77 -3.09 7.39
C VAL A 33 -8.70 -2.04 7.71
N ILE A 34 -8.19 -1.34 6.68
CA ILE A 34 -7.21 -0.27 6.83
C ILE A 34 -7.88 1.08 6.60
N LEU A 35 -8.22 1.74 7.70
CA LEU A 35 -8.87 3.05 7.70
C LEU A 35 -8.04 4.10 8.45
N PRO A 36 -7.93 5.34 7.92
CA PRO A 36 -8.45 5.77 6.62
C PRO A 36 -7.65 5.17 5.45
N ASN A 37 -8.30 4.92 4.31
CA ASN A 37 -7.68 4.28 3.13
C ASN A 37 -6.54 5.11 2.47
N ASN A 38 -6.38 6.37 2.88
CA ASN A 38 -5.26 7.23 2.48
C ASN A 38 -4.04 7.12 3.41
N SER A 39 -4.03 6.17 4.35
CA SER A 39 -2.89 5.92 5.25
C SER A 39 -1.86 4.92 4.72
N THR A 40 -2.19 4.16 3.66
CA THR A 40 -1.32 3.17 3.04
C THR A 40 -0.28 3.73 2.05
N PRO A 41 -0.53 4.82 1.28
CA PRO A 41 0.48 5.40 0.40
C PRO A 41 1.75 5.80 1.17
N LEU A 42 2.92 5.51 0.59
CA LEU A 42 4.23 5.83 1.17
C LEU A 42 4.95 6.93 0.38
N ALA A 43 5.66 7.82 1.06
CA ALA A 43 6.57 8.76 0.44
C ALA A 43 7.67 8.01 -0.33
N GLY A 44 7.98 8.42 -1.57
CA GLY A 44 9.00 7.77 -2.41
C GLY A 44 8.54 6.50 -3.16
N ALA A 45 7.32 6.02 -2.91
CA ALA A 45 6.77 4.84 -3.60
C ALA A 45 5.89 5.19 -4.82
N LYS A 46 5.71 4.21 -5.72
CA LYS A 46 4.61 4.23 -6.71
C LYS A 46 3.29 3.88 -6.02
N ASN A 47 2.52 4.89 -5.65
CA ASN A 47 1.24 4.70 -4.98
C ASN A 47 0.08 4.59 -5.99
N THR A 48 -0.61 3.46 -5.99
CA THR A 48 -1.71 3.16 -6.92
C THR A 48 -3.03 3.06 -6.16
N LYS A 49 -4.02 3.85 -6.56
CA LYS A 49 -5.40 3.69 -6.09
C LYS A 49 -6.17 2.83 -7.08
N THR A 50 -6.77 1.75 -6.58
CA THR A 50 -7.55 0.77 -7.33
C THR A 50 -9.02 1.19 -7.45
N SER A 51 -9.82 0.38 -8.16
CA SER A 51 -11.28 0.41 -8.05
C SER A 51 -11.75 0.04 -6.63
N CYS A 52 -13.04 0.22 -6.37
CA CYS A 52 -13.66 -0.25 -5.13
C CYS A 52 -13.54 -1.77 -5.05
N LEU A 53 -12.73 -2.25 -4.11
CA LEU A 53 -12.40 -3.64 -3.82
C LEU A 53 -12.38 -3.79 -2.31
N GLU A 54 -12.86 -4.91 -1.78
CA GLU A 54 -12.64 -5.20 -0.37
C GLU A 54 -11.15 -5.48 -0.12
N HIS A 55 -10.73 -5.41 1.15
CA HIS A 55 -9.33 -5.60 1.53
C HIS A 55 -8.76 -6.94 1.02
N ALA A 56 -9.55 -8.01 1.08
CA ALA A 56 -9.16 -9.33 0.61
C ALA A 56 -9.18 -9.45 -0.92
N ASP A 57 -10.01 -8.66 -1.61
CA ASP A 57 -10.15 -8.73 -3.07
C ASP A 57 -8.93 -8.18 -3.80
N LEU A 58 -8.20 -7.22 -3.19
CA LEU A 58 -6.94 -6.70 -3.74
C LEU A 58 -5.95 -7.81 -4.13
N GLN A 59 -5.97 -8.93 -3.40
CA GLN A 59 -5.04 -10.05 -3.57
C GLN A 59 -5.47 -11.01 -4.70
N ASN A 60 -6.75 -10.99 -5.06
CA ASN A 60 -7.37 -11.90 -6.01
C ASN A 60 -7.80 -11.20 -7.32
N ASP A 61 -7.77 -9.87 -7.35
CA ASP A 61 -8.15 -9.08 -8.51
C ASP A 61 -7.10 -9.16 -9.64
N ALA A 62 -7.55 -9.58 -10.83
CA ALA A 62 -6.68 -9.77 -11.98
C ALA A 62 -6.07 -8.46 -12.52
N VAL A 63 -6.75 -7.32 -12.34
CA VAL A 63 -6.25 -6.01 -12.74
C VAL A 63 -5.11 -5.59 -11.82
N VAL A 64 -5.28 -5.73 -10.50
CA VAL A 64 -4.23 -5.49 -9.51
C VAL A 64 -3.03 -6.40 -9.77
N TYR A 65 -3.25 -7.69 -10.02
CA TYR A 65 -2.17 -8.62 -10.41
C TYR A 65 -1.39 -8.12 -11.63
N GLY A 66 -2.07 -7.70 -12.70
CA GLY A 66 -1.43 -7.18 -13.90
C GLY A 66 -0.59 -5.92 -13.65
N GLN A 67 -1.06 -5.04 -12.76
CA GLN A 67 -0.33 -3.84 -12.35
C GLN A 67 0.92 -4.18 -11.53
N VAL A 68 0.80 -5.10 -10.56
CA VAL A 68 1.94 -5.58 -9.74
C VAL A 68 2.97 -6.27 -10.61
N ARG A 69 2.55 -7.16 -11.52
CA ARG A 69 3.44 -7.82 -12.49
C ARG A 69 4.23 -6.79 -13.30
N THR A 70 3.54 -5.80 -13.87
CA THR A 70 4.18 -4.72 -14.65
C THR A 70 5.15 -3.92 -13.78
N PHE A 71 4.78 -3.65 -12.52
CA PHE A 71 5.67 -2.98 -11.58
C PHE A 71 6.92 -3.82 -11.30
N VAL A 72 6.85 -5.13 -11.10
CA VAL A 72 8.05 -5.91 -10.78
C VAL A 72 8.95 -6.18 -11.99
N THR A 73 8.38 -6.29 -13.20
CA THR A 73 9.16 -6.61 -14.42
C THR A 73 9.60 -5.42 -15.26
N GLY A 74 9.03 -4.23 -15.05
CA GLY A 74 9.44 -2.99 -15.71
C GLY A 74 10.53 -2.27 -14.93
#